data_AF-A0A8J2EIS7-F1
#
_entry.id   AF-A0A8J2EIS7-F1
#
_cell.length_a   1.000
_cell.length_b   1.000
_cell.length_c   1.000
_cell.angle_alpha   90.00
_cell.angle_beta   90.00
_cell.angle_gamma   90.00
#
_symmetry.space_group_name_H-M   'P 1'
#
loop_
_entity.id
_entity.type
_entity.pdbx_description
1 polymer ?
#
loop_
_entity_poly.entity_id
_entity_poly.type
_entity_poly.pdbx_seq_one_letter_code
_entity_poly.pdbx_strand_id
1 'polypeptide(L)'
;MASADEAAGAGSGAQLLPPAPQNGPAQASNALSASVTTKRSPGYVGSTALPGANSKKMLPYVSFGRVSDYSILAACGDSTPECDAIFSKLLQAAKWKMAPGKRLRLQWSAGAVCCLLDGRGEILYILVTATVEYPERLAFQLLNTVADFVQDYLPPEQLNTLPPFVDNGAISACPRHSA
;
A
#
# COMPACT_ATOMS: atom_id res chain seq x y z
N MET A 1 57.09 19.85 -19.80
CA MET A 1 57.46 18.48 -20.22
C MET A 1 56.20 17.63 -20.13
N ALA A 2 55.65 17.23 -21.30
CA ALA A 2 54.54 16.30 -21.62
C ALA A 2 53.18 16.58 -20.94
N SER A 3 52.01 16.84 -21.57
CA SER A 3 51.39 16.51 -22.87
C SER A 3 51.23 15.02 -23.19
N ALA A 4 50.01 14.50 -23.03
CA ALA A 4 49.29 13.53 -23.90
C ALA A 4 47.82 13.40 -23.38
N ASP A 5 46.75 13.69 -24.13
CA ASP A 5 46.19 13.03 -25.34
C ASP A 5 45.36 11.77 -24.97
N GLU A 6 44.02 11.88 -24.96
CA GLU A 6 43.09 11.43 -26.01
C GLU A 6 42.77 9.92 -25.95
N ALA A 7 41.49 9.58 -25.73
CA ALA A 7 40.89 8.35 -26.23
C ALA A 7 39.36 8.48 -26.28
N ALA A 8 38.88 8.83 -27.46
CA ALA A 8 37.50 8.69 -27.88
C ALA A 8 37.12 7.20 -28.01
N GLY A 9 35.92 6.86 -27.53
CA GLY A 9 35.33 5.53 -27.72
C GLY A 9 33.90 5.67 -28.25
N ALA A 10 33.77 5.95 -29.54
CA ALA A 10 32.50 5.96 -30.25
C ALA A 10 32.06 4.52 -30.59
N GLY A 11 31.13 3.96 -29.82
CA GLY A 11 30.45 2.72 -30.14
C GLY A 11 29.19 2.99 -30.95
N SER A 12 29.32 2.99 -32.28
CA SER A 12 28.20 3.00 -33.22
C SER A 12 27.61 1.60 -33.33
N GLY A 13 26.41 1.40 -32.79
CA GLY A 13 25.66 0.15 -32.87
C GLY A 13 24.26 0.41 -33.40
N ALA A 14 24.13 0.43 -34.73
CA ALA A 14 22.84 0.30 -35.39
C ALA A 14 22.27 -1.11 -35.13
N GLN A 15 21.00 -1.24 -34.77
CA GLN A 15 20.16 -2.35 -35.25
C GLN A 15 18.66 -2.14 -34.96
N LEU A 16 17.91 -2.10 -36.06
CA LEU A 16 16.53 -2.51 -36.30
C LEU A 16 15.35 -1.95 -35.47
N LEU A 17 14.50 -1.23 -36.19
CA LEU A 17 13.08 -0.95 -35.94
C LEU A 17 12.19 -2.25 -35.99
N PRO A 18 10.93 -2.17 -35.53
CA PRO A 18 10.15 -3.24 -34.90
C PRO A 18 9.16 -3.94 -35.83
N PRO A 19 8.45 -4.98 -35.33
CA PRO A 19 7.10 -5.28 -35.78
C PRO A 19 6.04 -5.02 -34.68
N ALA A 20 5.03 -4.22 -35.03
CA ALA A 20 3.77 -4.14 -34.33
C ALA A 20 2.92 -5.39 -34.60
N PRO A 21 2.27 -6.01 -33.60
CA PRO A 21 1.20 -6.96 -33.87
C PRO A 21 -0.13 -6.22 -34.13
N GLN A 22 -0.56 -6.26 -35.39
CA GLN A 22 -1.95 -6.03 -35.80
C GLN A 22 -2.75 -7.32 -35.61
N ASN A 23 -3.82 -7.27 -34.82
CA ASN A 23 -4.96 -8.20 -34.78
C ASN A 23 -5.99 -7.48 -33.88
N GLY A 24 -7.14 -6.97 -34.30
CA GLY A 24 -8.13 -7.42 -35.28
C GLY A 24 -9.48 -7.41 -34.53
N PRO A 25 -10.53 -6.71 -34.99
CA PRO A 25 -11.80 -6.63 -34.27
C PRO A 25 -12.70 -7.82 -34.62
N ALA A 26 -13.04 -8.65 -33.64
CA ALA A 26 -14.07 -9.69 -33.77
C ALA A 26 -15.27 -9.33 -32.89
N GLN A 27 -16.39 -9.09 -33.56
CA GLN A 27 -17.72 -8.91 -32.99
C GLN A 27 -18.19 -10.21 -32.32
N ALA A 28 -18.80 -10.10 -31.14
CA ALA A 28 -19.81 -11.05 -30.67
C ALA A 28 -20.79 -10.31 -29.74
N SER A 29 -21.91 -9.91 -30.33
CA SER A 29 -23.15 -9.60 -29.64
C SER A 29 -23.61 -10.81 -28.82
N ASN A 30 -23.85 -10.63 -27.54
CA ASN A 30 -24.84 -11.43 -26.83
C ASN A 30 -25.56 -10.55 -25.80
N ALA A 31 -26.77 -10.16 -26.19
CA ALA A 31 -27.81 -9.77 -25.26
C ALA A 31 -28.24 -11.02 -24.50
N LEU A 32 -28.25 -10.97 -23.17
CA LEU A 32 -29.16 -11.76 -22.35
C LEU A 32 -29.25 -11.13 -20.95
N SER A 33 -30.45 -10.64 -20.69
CA SER A 33 -30.98 -10.24 -19.40
C SER A 33 -30.65 -11.25 -18.31
N ALA A 34 -30.02 -10.79 -17.23
CA ALA A 34 -30.03 -11.49 -15.95
C ALA A 34 -30.48 -10.51 -14.87
N SER A 35 -31.71 -10.73 -14.45
CA SER A 35 -32.45 -10.01 -13.44
C SER A 35 -31.65 -9.86 -12.15
N VAL A 36 -31.57 -8.61 -11.67
CA VAL A 36 -31.27 -8.30 -10.27
C VAL A 36 -32.25 -9.08 -9.40
N THR A 37 -31.76 -10.16 -8.80
CA THR A 37 -32.41 -10.81 -7.66
C THR A 37 -31.48 -10.61 -6.48
N THR A 38 -31.72 -9.52 -5.78
CA THR A 38 -31.23 -9.27 -4.43
C THR A 38 -31.70 -10.40 -3.52
N LYS A 39 -30.89 -11.45 -3.38
CA LYS A 39 -31.04 -12.41 -2.30
C LYS A 39 -30.51 -11.73 -1.04
N ARG A 40 -31.40 -10.99 -0.37
CA ARG A 40 -31.20 -10.54 1.02
C ARG A 40 -30.93 -11.80 1.83
N SER A 41 -29.68 -11.98 2.26
CA SER A 41 -29.37 -12.92 3.33
C SER A 41 -30.08 -12.44 4.60
N PRO A 42 -30.98 -13.25 5.17
CA PRO A 42 -31.61 -12.93 6.44
C PRO A 42 -30.65 -13.27 7.58
N GLY A 43 -30.49 -12.33 8.50
CA GLY A 43 -30.06 -12.62 9.87
C GLY A 43 -28.56 -12.64 10.12
N TYR A 44 -27.94 -11.45 10.22
CA TYR A 44 -26.94 -11.25 11.27
C TYR A 44 -27.69 -10.90 12.56
N VAL A 45 -28.29 -11.92 13.16
CA VAL A 45 -28.84 -11.89 14.51
C VAL A 45 -27.74 -12.36 15.46
N GLY A 46 -27.55 -11.65 16.57
CA GLY A 46 -26.75 -12.17 17.69
C GLY A 46 -25.43 -11.45 17.88
N SER A 47 -25.51 -10.17 18.24
CA SER A 47 -24.61 -9.64 19.26
C SER A 47 -24.91 -10.38 20.57
N THR A 48 -24.31 -11.56 20.78
CA THR A 48 -24.13 -12.10 22.13
C THR A 48 -22.73 -11.70 22.57
N ALA A 49 -22.68 -10.53 23.20
CA ALA A 49 -21.57 -10.14 24.05
C ALA A 49 -21.36 -11.24 25.09
N LEU A 50 -20.33 -12.07 24.89
CA LEU A 50 -19.86 -12.98 25.91
C LEU A 50 -19.28 -12.13 27.05
N PRO A 51 -19.73 -12.33 28.31
CA PRO A 51 -19.21 -11.61 29.46
C PRO A 51 -17.81 -12.15 29.78
N GLY A 52 -16.81 -11.50 29.20
CA GLY A 52 -15.38 -11.76 29.38
C GLY A 52 -14.54 -10.79 28.55
N ALA A 53 -14.98 -9.53 28.47
CA ALA A 53 -14.56 -8.53 27.51
C ALA A 53 -13.15 -7.96 27.77
N ASN A 54 -12.15 -8.82 27.62
CA ASN A 54 -10.86 -8.41 27.04
C ASN A 54 -11.02 -8.44 25.51
N SER A 55 -11.95 -7.64 24.97
CA SER A 55 -12.07 -7.47 23.53
C SER A 55 -10.86 -6.68 23.06
N LYS A 56 -9.73 -7.37 22.89
CA LYS A 56 -8.58 -6.88 22.14
C LYS A 56 -9.12 -6.58 20.75
N LYS A 57 -9.55 -5.34 20.54
CA LYS A 57 -10.05 -4.87 19.26
C LYS A 57 -8.87 -5.07 18.33
N MET A 58 -8.89 -6.14 17.53
CA MET A 58 -7.87 -6.42 16.52
C MET A 58 -8.05 -5.39 15.41
N LEU A 59 -7.74 -4.14 15.73
CA LEU A 59 -7.65 -3.08 14.76
C LEU A 59 -6.46 -3.44 13.86
N PRO A 60 -6.65 -3.46 12.53
CA PRO A 60 -5.56 -3.73 11.63
C PRO A 60 -4.48 -2.66 11.83
N TYR A 61 -3.22 -3.09 11.77
CA TYR A 61 -2.09 -2.19 11.86
C TYR A 61 -1.93 -1.47 10.53
N VAL A 62 -1.89 -0.15 10.56
CA VAL A 62 -1.71 0.72 9.40
C VAL A 62 -0.39 1.44 9.57
N SER A 63 0.43 1.45 8.54
CA SER A 63 1.62 2.30 8.51
C SER A 63 1.86 2.87 7.12
N PHE A 64 2.55 3.99 7.06
CA PHE A 64 3.00 4.55 5.80
C PHE A 64 4.37 5.18 5.94
N GLY A 65 5.08 5.19 4.83
CA GLY A 65 6.49 5.50 4.81
C GLY A 65 6.94 5.98 3.44
N ARG A 66 8.07 6.66 3.45
CA ARG A 66 8.66 7.26 2.27
C ARG A 66 9.57 6.24 1.58
N VAL A 67 9.39 6.08 0.28
CA VAL A 67 10.10 5.07 -0.54
C VAL A 67 11.52 5.52 -0.89
N SER A 68 11.80 6.82 -0.90
CA SER A 68 13.11 7.35 -1.30
C SER A 68 14.22 6.98 -0.31
N ASP A 69 13.92 6.99 0.99
CA ASP A 69 14.84 6.72 2.09
C ASP A 69 14.43 5.52 2.96
N TYR A 70 13.32 4.88 2.64
CA TYR A 70 12.74 3.75 3.39
C TYR A 70 12.39 4.11 4.84
N SER A 71 12.05 5.37 5.12
CA SER A 71 11.66 5.81 6.46
C SER A 71 10.17 5.62 6.70
N ILE A 72 9.83 5.12 7.88
CA ILE A 72 8.46 5.09 8.38
C ILE A 72 8.07 6.52 8.79
N LEU A 73 6.94 7.01 8.31
CA LEU A 73 6.44 8.36 8.63
C LEU A 73 5.37 8.34 9.72
N ALA A 74 4.54 7.30 9.73
CA ALA A 74 3.62 7.04 10.82
C ALA A 74 3.21 5.57 10.84
N ALA A 75 2.83 5.11 12.03
CA ALA A 75 2.21 3.82 12.26
C ALA A 75 1.05 3.99 13.26
N CYS A 76 0.00 3.20 13.10
CA CYS A 76 -1.19 3.21 13.94
C CYS A 76 -1.72 1.79 14.11
N GLY A 77 -2.08 1.43 15.34
CA GLY A 77 -2.56 0.10 15.70
C GLY A 77 -1.56 -0.66 16.57
N ASP A 78 -1.77 -1.96 16.73
CA ASP A 78 -0.89 -2.83 17.50
C ASP A 78 0.39 -3.08 16.69
N SER A 79 1.37 -2.19 16.83
CA SER A 79 2.71 -2.41 16.25
C SER A 79 3.39 -3.55 16.99
N THR A 80 3.79 -4.57 16.24
CA THR A 80 4.72 -5.58 16.74
C THR A 80 6.05 -5.38 16.00
N PRO A 81 7.20 -5.69 16.62
CA PRO A 81 8.50 -5.52 15.97
C PRO A 81 8.60 -6.31 14.65
N GLU A 82 7.81 -7.38 14.50
CA GLU A 82 7.69 -8.13 13.25
C GLU A 82 6.99 -7.31 12.14
N CYS A 83 5.96 -6.54 12.48
CA CYS A 83 5.27 -5.63 11.56
C CYS A 83 6.22 -4.53 11.03
N ASP A 84 7.04 -3.94 11.90
CA ASP A 84 8.00 -2.91 11.50
C ASP A 84 9.13 -3.49 10.63
N ALA A 85 9.58 -4.70 10.95
CA ALA A 85 10.58 -5.40 10.17
C ALA A 85 10.07 -5.80 8.77
N ILE A 86 8.83 -6.28 8.64
CA ILE A 86 8.23 -6.59 7.33
C ILE A 86 7.96 -5.30 6.54
N PHE A 87 7.51 -4.24 7.21
CA PHE A 87 7.27 -2.94 6.58
C PHE A 87 8.56 -2.39 5.96
N SER A 88 9.67 -2.41 6.70
CA SER A 88 10.99 -1.98 6.22
C SER A 88 11.45 -2.77 4.99
N LYS A 89 11.24 -4.08 4.97
CA LYS A 89 11.54 -4.94 3.82
C LYS A 89 10.64 -4.63 2.62
N LEU A 90 9.36 -4.37 2.86
CA LEU A 90 8.41 -4.01 1.82
C LEU A 90 8.69 -2.64 1.22
N LEU A 91 9.11 -1.66 2.01
CA LEU A 91 9.59 -0.37 1.53
C LEU A 91 10.76 -0.51 0.55
N GLN A 92 11.77 -1.29 0.93
CA GLN A 92 12.92 -1.57 0.06
C GLN A 92 12.51 -2.28 -1.22
N ALA A 93 11.60 -3.26 -1.11
CA ALA A 93 11.13 -4.03 -2.25
C ALA A 93 10.18 -3.22 -3.16
N ALA A 94 9.39 -2.31 -2.61
CA ALA A 94 8.37 -1.55 -3.34
C ALA A 94 8.99 -0.70 -4.44
N LYS A 95 10.16 -0.11 -4.19
CA LYS A 95 10.92 0.67 -5.17
C LYS A 95 11.18 -0.09 -6.48
N TRP A 96 11.36 -1.41 -6.39
CA TRP A 96 11.69 -2.25 -7.55
C TRP A 96 10.50 -3.06 -8.06
N LYS A 97 9.55 -3.40 -7.18
CA LYS A 97 8.46 -4.35 -7.48
C LYS A 97 7.11 -3.69 -7.74
N MET A 98 6.90 -2.45 -7.30
CA MET A 98 5.62 -1.77 -7.42
C MET A 98 5.74 -0.57 -8.36
N ALA A 99 4.88 -0.53 -9.37
CA ALA A 99 4.70 0.69 -10.17
C ALA A 99 3.82 1.69 -9.39
N PRO A 100 3.97 3.00 -9.61
CA PRO A 100 3.14 4.02 -8.97
C PRO A 100 1.64 3.75 -9.17
N GLY A 101 0.83 3.96 -8.13
CA GLY A 101 -0.61 3.67 -8.13
C GLY A 101 -0.98 2.18 -8.05
N LYS A 102 0.00 1.26 -7.98
CA LYS A 102 -0.29 -0.17 -7.86
C LYS A 102 -0.71 -0.56 -6.45
N ARG A 103 -1.62 -1.51 -6.42
CA ARG A 103 -2.10 -2.22 -5.22
C ARG A 103 -1.51 -3.62 -5.22
N LEU A 104 -1.02 -4.05 -4.07
CA LEU A 104 -0.45 -5.39 -3.88
C LEU A 104 -1.02 -5.98 -2.60
N ARG A 105 -1.33 -7.27 -2.62
CA ARG A 105 -1.71 -8.02 -1.43
C ARG A 105 -0.80 -9.22 -1.30
N LEU A 106 -0.21 -9.38 -0.12
CA LEU A 106 0.71 -10.45 0.20
C LEU A 106 0.15 -11.24 1.37
N GLN A 107 0.19 -12.56 1.28
CA GLN A 107 -0.12 -13.42 2.41
C GLN A 107 1.10 -13.47 3.33
N TRP A 108 0.92 -13.15 4.61
CA TRP A 108 2.00 -13.12 5.59
C TRP A 108 1.55 -13.77 6.90
N SER A 109 2.19 -14.89 7.25
CA SER A 109 1.82 -15.68 8.42
C SER A 109 0.33 -16.07 8.40
N ALA A 110 -0.40 -15.87 9.50
CA ALA A 110 -1.84 -16.09 9.62
C ALA A 110 -2.70 -14.93 9.05
N GLY A 111 -2.07 -13.87 8.57
CA GLY A 111 -2.71 -12.65 8.12
C GLY A 111 -2.41 -12.28 6.67
N ALA A 112 -2.80 -11.07 6.30
CA ALA A 112 -2.49 -10.49 5.00
C ALA A 112 -1.96 -9.07 5.14
N VAL A 113 -1.00 -8.73 4.28
CA VAL A 113 -0.43 -7.40 4.15
C VAL A 113 -0.91 -6.80 2.83
N CYS A 114 -1.64 -5.69 2.90
CA CYS A 114 -2.09 -4.94 1.74
C CYS A 114 -1.23 -3.70 1.60
N CYS A 115 -0.63 -3.51 0.43
CA CYS A 115 0.21 -2.37 0.11
C CYS A 115 -0.43 -1.53 -1.00
N LEU A 116 -0.38 -0.21 -0.86
CA LEU A 116 -0.78 0.76 -1.86
C LEU A 116 0.40 1.72 -2.06
N LEU A 117 0.93 1.78 -3.28
CA LEU A 117 1.93 2.78 -3.65
C LEU A 117 1.19 3.99 -4.24
N ASP A 118 1.52 5.19 -3.76
CA ASP A 118 0.94 6.43 -4.27
C ASP A 118 1.15 6.58 -5.80
N GLY A 119 0.31 7.38 -6.46
CA GLY A 119 0.42 7.71 -7.88
C GLY A 119 1.75 8.36 -8.26
N ARG A 120 2.44 9.00 -7.32
CA ARG A 120 3.76 9.60 -7.52
C ARG A 120 4.91 8.64 -7.18
N GLY A 121 4.62 7.51 -6.53
CA GLY A 121 5.62 6.53 -6.13
C GLY A 121 6.49 6.94 -4.94
N GLU A 122 6.11 8.00 -4.21
CA GLU A 122 6.91 8.54 -3.10
C GLU A 122 6.52 7.93 -1.74
N ILE A 123 5.23 7.63 -1.55
CA ILE A 123 4.69 7.10 -0.28
C ILE A 123 4.14 5.70 -0.51
N LEU A 124 4.55 4.78 0.35
CA LEU A 124 3.98 3.45 0.44
C LEU A 124 3.09 3.36 1.68
N TYR A 125 1.83 3.00 1.46
CA TYR A 125 0.87 2.72 2.51
C TYR A 125 0.73 1.22 2.69
N ILE A 126 0.74 0.74 3.93
CA ILE A 126 0.66 -0.68 4.28
C ILE A 126 -0.40 -0.88 5.35
N LEU A 127 -1.21 -1.92 5.15
CA LEU A 127 -2.18 -2.43 6.10
C LEU A 127 -1.83 -3.87 6.42
N VAL A 128 -1.56 -4.17 7.68
CA VAL A 128 -1.38 -5.53 8.18
C VAL A 128 -2.67 -5.94 8.88
N THR A 129 -3.26 -7.02 8.39
CA THR A 129 -4.48 -7.61 8.93
C THR A 129 -4.13 -8.89 9.67
N ALA A 130 -4.81 -9.15 10.78
CA ALA A 130 -4.54 -10.33 11.59
C ALA A 130 -5.11 -11.63 10.99
N THR A 131 -6.09 -11.52 10.09
CA THR A 131 -6.72 -12.66 9.41
C THR A 131 -6.68 -12.47 7.89
N VAL A 132 -6.41 -13.56 7.17
CA VAL A 132 -6.45 -13.56 5.69
C VAL A 132 -7.86 -13.33 5.15
N GLU A 133 -8.89 -13.67 5.92
CA GLU A 133 -10.30 -13.49 5.55
C GLU A 133 -10.75 -12.02 5.49
N TYR A 134 -9.91 -11.08 5.95
CA TYR A 134 -10.25 -9.67 5.89
C TYR A 134 -10.53 -9.23 4.45
N PRO A 135 -11.73 -8.66 4.16
CA PRO A 135 -12.11 -8.30 2.79
C PRO A 135 -11.16 -7.27 2.19
N GLU A 136 -10.56 -7.63 1.06
CA GLU A 136 -9.60 -6.78 0.34
C GLU A 136 -10.19 -5.42 -0.04
N ARG A 137 -11.48 -5.38 -0.39
CA ARG A 137 -12.19 -4.13 -0.69
C ARG A 137 -12.15 -3.15 0.47
N LEU A 138 -12.31 -3.62 1.71
CA LEU A 138 -12.28 -2.77 2.91
C LEU A 138 -10.85 -2.31 3.21
N ALA A 139 -9.86 -3.19 3.01
CA ALA A 139 -8.45 -2.86 3.22
C ALA A 139 -8.02 -1.71 2.31
N PHE A 140 -8.27 -1.82 1.01
CA PHE A 140 -7.93 -0.76 0.07
C PHE A 140 -8.81 0.47 0.22
N GLN A 141 -10.06 0.34 0.65
CA GLN A 141 -10.88 1.50 0.96
C GLN A 141 -10.26 2.32 2.09
N LEU A 142 -9.83 1.68 3.17
CA LEU A 142 -9.12 2.35 4.27
C LEU A 142 -7.80 2.98 3.78
N LEU A 143 -6.99 2.23 3.03
CA LEU A 143 -5.72 2.75 2.51
C LEU A 143 -5.91 3.95 1.57
N ASN A 144 -6.92 3.94 0.71
CA ASN A 144 -7.23 5.11 -0.13
C ASN A 144 -7.66 6.30 0.73
N THR A 145 -8.52 6.10 1.74
CA THR A 145 -8.92 7.20 2.64
C THR A 145 -7.74 7.81 3.37
N VAL A 146 -6.78 6.99 3.82
CA VAL A 146 -5.54 7.49 4.43
C VAL A 146 -4.67 8.20 3.40
N ALA A 147 -4.55 7.67 2.19
CA ALA A 147 -3.78 8.30 1.13
C ALA A 147 -4.34 9.68 0.73
N ASP A 148 -5.66 9.78 0.59
CA ASP A 148 -6.35 11.04 0.32
C ASP A 148 -6.09 12.04 1.45
N PHE A 149 -6.21 11.60 2.71
CA PHE A 149 -5.90 12.45 3.87
C PHE A 149 -4.44 12.90 3.88
N VAL A 150 -3.48 12.00 3.64
CA VAL A 150 -2.07 12.39 3.60
C VAL A 150 -1.83 13.36 2.44
N GLN A 151 -2.46 13.18 1.30
CA GLN A 151 -2.30 14.08 0.16
C GLN A 151 -2.90 15.47 0.40
N ASP A 152 -4.02 15.55 1.12
CA ASP A 152 -4.68 16.83 1.46
C ASP A 152 -3.89 17.63 2.52
N TYR A 153 -3.27 16.94 3.49
CA TYR A 153 -2.59 17.59 4.61
C TYR A 153 -1.07 17.75 4.41
N LEU A 154 -0.45 16.91 3.58
CA LEU A 154 0.99 16.88 3.37
C LEU A 154 1.32 17.15 1.90
N PRO A 155 1.69 18.39 1.55
CA PRO A 155 2.12 18.70 0.21
C PRO A 155 3.41 17.93 -0.15
N PRO A 156 3.63 17.63 -1.44
CA PRO A 156 4.80 16.91 -1.94
C PRO A 156 6.15 17.37 -1.40
N GLU A 157 6.30 18.69 -1.31
CA GLU A 157 7.57 19.33 -0.94
C GLU A 157 7.93 19.05 0.52
N GLN A 158 6.93 18.97 1.39
CA GLN A 158 7.15 18.75 2.81
C GLN A 158 7.46 17.30 3.15
N LEU A 159 6.99 16.36 2.32
CA LEU A 159 7.23 14.93 2.50
C LEU A 159 8.73 14.62 2.60
N ASN A 160 9.55 15.36 1.85
CA ASN A 160 10.99 15.15 1.87
C ASN A 160 11.69 15.71 3.11
N THR A 161 11.03 16.62 3.82
CA THR A 161 11.56 17.29 5.01
C THR A 161 11.10 16.67 6.33
N LEU A 162 10.10 15.79 6.28
CA LEU A 162 9.60 15.14 7.48
C LEU A 162 10.67 14.24 8.11
N PRO A 163 10.86 14.34 9.44
CA PRO A 163 11.72 13.41 10.14
C PRO A 163 11.12 12.00 10.12
N PRO A 164 11.94 10.95 10.14
CA PRO A 164 11.44 9.59 10.33
C PRO A 164 10.69 9.52 11.66
N PHE A 165 9.62 8.75 11.68
CA PHE A 165 8.90 8.43 12.89
C PHE A 165 9.81 7.63 13.82
N VAL A 166 10.18 8.23 14.94
CA VAL A 166 10.92 7.54 16.01
C VAL A 166 9.88 7.17 17.05
N ASP A 167 9.56 5.88 17.10
CA ASP A 167 8.68 5.32 18.13
C ASP A 167 9.42 5.37 19.48
N ASN A 168 9.34 6.52 20.16
CA ASN A 168 10.06 6.76 21.42
C ASN A 168 9.42 6.02 22.61
N GLY A 169 8.61 4.98 22.37
CA GLY A 169 7.93 4.19 23.41
C GLY A 169 6.90 4.96 24.24
N ALA A 170 6.78 6.27 24.03
CA ALA A 170 5.79 7.14 24.63
C ALA A 170 4.64 7.30 23.63
N ILE A 171 3.75 6.32 23.60
CA ILE A 171 2.43 6.50 23.01
C ILE A 171 1.72 7.55 23.88
N SER A 172 1.96 8.81 23.54
CA SER A 172 1.16 9.94 23.99
C SER A 172 -0.26 9.63 23.54
N ALA A 173 -1.07 9.17 24.49
CA ALA A 173 -2.48 8.91 24.26
C ALA A 173 -3.07 10.14 23.57
N CYS A 174 -3.44 10.01 22.29
CA CYS A 174 -4.23 11.04 21.64
C CYS A 174 -5.41 11.33 22.58
N PRO A 175 -5.60 12.59 23.02
CA PRO A 175 -6.72 12.90 23.90
C PRO A 175 -7.98 12.53 23.12
N ARG A 176 -8.66 11.46 23.54
CA ARG A 176 -9.99 11.14 23.03
C ARG A 176 -10.85 12.33 23.37
N HIS A 177 -11.11 13.17 22.37
CA HIS A 177 -12.17 14.15 22.44
C HIS A 177 -13.45 13.36 22.71
N SER A 178 -13.82 13.36 23.99
CA SER A 178 -15.04 12.75 24.49
C SER A 178 -16.12 13.76 24.11
N ALA A 179 -16.89 13.43 23.07
CA ALA A 179 -18.12 14.14 22.77
C ALA A 179 -19.21 13.71 23.75
#